data_AF-A0A512IK38-F1
#
_entry.id   AF-A0A512IK38-F1
#
_cell.length_a   1.000
_cell.length_b   1.000
_cell.length_c   1.000
_cell.angle_alpha   90.00
_cell.angle_beta   90.00
_cell.angle_gamma   90.00
#
_symmetry.space_group_name_H-M   'P 1'
#
loop_
_entity.id
_entity.type
_entity.pdbx_description
1 polymer ?
#
loop_
_entity_poly.entity_id
_entity_poly.type
_entity_poly.pdbx_seq_one_letter_code
_entity_poly.pdbx_strand_id
1 'polypeptide(L)' 'MSPLLFAWRARESITIVPVDHTLAQAAADAFVRYGKGRHPAAHNFGDCFSYALAKPLDAPLLFKGSGFSQTDAVPVLA' A
#
# COMPACT_ATOMS: atom_id res chain seq x y z
N MET A 1 -1.84 -19.40 -12.68
CA MET A 1 -1.35 -18.93 -11.36
C MET A 1 0.12 -19.29 -11.23
N SER A 2 1.02 -18.33 -10.94
CA SER A 2 2.47 -18.56 -10.92
C SER A 2 2.90 -19.33 -9.67
N PRO A 3 3.46 -20.55 -9.78
CA PRO A 3 3.96 -21.32 -8.64
C PRO A 3 5.09 -20.61 -7.89
N LEU A 4 5.89 -19.81 -8.60
CA LEU A 4 7.03 -19.09 -8.05
C LEU A 4 6.61 -18.02 -7.03
N LEU A 5 5.47 -17.36 -7.25
CA LEU A 5 4.98 -16.33 -6.32
C LEU A 5 4.55 -16.94 -4.98
N PHE A 6 3.91 -18.12 -5.00
CA PHE A 6 3.52 -18.82 -3.77
C PHE A 6 4.73 -19.33 -3.00
N ALA A 7 5.69 -19.94 -3.71
CA ALA A 7 6.93 -20.39 -3.10
C ALA A 7 7.71 -19.24 -2.47
N TRP A 8 7.82 -18.11 -3.17
CA TRP A 8 8.47 -16.91 -2.66
C TRP A 8 7.77 -16.38 -1.41
N ARG A 9 6.43 -16.23 -1.43
CA ARG A 9 5.67 -15.77 -0.27
C ARG A 9 5.84 -16.68 0.96
N ALA A 10 5.85 -18.00 0.76
CA ALA A 10 6.07 -18.95 1.83
C ALA A 10 7.49 -18.82 2.40
N ARG A 11 8.51 -18.66 1.53
CA ARG A 11 9.91 -18.49 1.94
C ARG A 11 10.15 -17.22 2.73
N GLU A 12 9.58 -16.09 2.30
CA GLU A 12 9.77 -14.78 2.94
C GLU A 12 8.76 -14.50 4.07
N SER A 13 7.96 -15.49 4.49
CA SER A 13 6.95 -15.35 5.55
C SER A 13 5.95 -14.19 5.33
N ILE A 14 5.52 -13.99 4.08
CA ILE A 14 4.62 -12.89 3.70
C ILE A 14 3.17 -13.27 4.03
N THR A 15 2.59 -12.53 4.98
CA THR A 15 1.17 -12.64 5.34
C THR A 15 0.32 -11.80 4.38
N ILE A 16 -0.79 -12.37 3.89
CA ILE A 16 -1.77 -11.63 3.10
C ILE A 16 -2.92 -11.22 4.02
N VAL A 17 -3.18 -9.92 4.03
CA VAL A 17 -4.32 -9.35 4.75
C VAL A 17 -5.49 -9.25 3.77
N PRO A 18 -6.67 -9.84 4.08
CA PRO A 18 -7.86 -9.67 3.27
C PRO A 18 -8.33 -8.21 3.32
N VAL A 19 -8.87 -7.72 2.21
CA VAL A 19 -9.52 -6.41 2.18
C VAL A 19 -10.92 -6.57 2.75
N ASP A 20 -11.08 -6.19 4.02
CA ASP A 20 -12.39 -6.06 4.66
C ASP A 20 -13.02 -4.69 4.38
N HIS A 21 -14.21 -4.47 4.92
CA HIS A 21 -14.94 -3.21 4.74
C HIS A 21 -14.15 -2.00 5.28
N THR A 22 -13.51 -2.15 6.44
CA THR A 22 -12.74 -1.09 7.09
C THR A 22 -11.54 -0.68 6.23
N LEU A 23 -10.79 -1.67 5.72
CA LEU A 23 -9.65 -1.42 4.85
C LEU A 23 -10.09 -0.81 3.51
N ALA A 24 -11.23 -1.25 2.96
CA ALA A 24 -11.80 -0.67 1.75
C ALA A 24 -12.17 0.81 1.92
N GLN A 25 -12.78 1.18 3.05
CA GLN A 25 -13.08 2.57 3.39
C GLN A 25 -11.80 3.39 3.54
N ALA A 26 -10.81 2.88 4.27
CA ALA A 26 -9.53 3.57 4.43
C ALA A 26 -8.79 3.76 3.10
N ALA A 27 -8.90 2.80 2.17
CA ALA A 27 -8.35 2.94 0.82
C ALA A 27 -9.10 4.01 0.00
N ALA A 28 -10.43 4.10 0.11
CA ALA A 28 -11.20 5.18 -0.51
C ALA A 28 -10.78 6.56 0.03
N ASP A 29 -10.60 6.69 1.34
CA ASP A 29 -10.10 7.91 1.98
C ASP A 29 -8.67 8.25 1.55
N ALA A 30 -7.82 7.24 1.36
CA ALA A 30 -6.48 7.42 0.82
C ALA A 30 -6.51 7.97 -0.62
N PHE A 31 -7.45 7.51 -1.45
CA PHE A 31 -7.62 8.04 -2.81
C PHE A 31 -8.11 9.49 -2.82
N VAL A 32 -9.01 9.86 -1.91
CA VAL A 32 -9.46 11.26 -1.76
C VAL A 32 -8.27 12.17 -1.44
N ARG A 33 -7.37 11.73 -0.56
CA ARG A 33 -6.19 12.50 -0.14
C ARG A 33 -5.05 12.52 -1.15
N TYR A 34 -4.72 11.37 -1.75
CA TYR A 34 -3.47 11.17 -2.50
C TYR A 34 -3.68 10.67 -3.93
N GLY A 35 -4.92 10.51 -4.38
CA GLY A 35 -5.26 9.87 -5.66
C GLY A 35 -4.77 10.61 -6.90
N LYS A 36 -4.55 9.85 -7.98
CA LYS A 36 -4.24 10.36 -9.31
C LYS A 36 -5.27 11.39 -9.78
N GLY A 37 -4.77 12.51 -10.32
CA GLY A 37 -5.58 13.64 -10.79
C GLY A 37 -6.06 14.57 -9.66
N ARG A 38 -5.68 14.31 -8.41
CA ARG A 38 -6.06 15.12 -7.23
C ARG A 38 -4.85 15.60 -6.44
N HIS A 39 -3.83 14.74 -6.31
CA HIS A 39 -2.64 15.01 -5.51
C HIS A 39 -1.35 14.68 -6.29
N PRO A 40 -0.23 15.40 -6.05
CA PRO A 40 1.06 15.11 -6.69
C PRO A 40 1.60 13.68 -6.52
N ALA A 41 1.29 13.02 -5.38
CA ALA A 41 1.61 11.60 -5.15
C ALA A 41 0.93 10.67 -6.16
N ALA A 42 -0.21 11.08 -6.70
CA ALA A 42 -0.93 10.43 -7.79
C ALA A 42 -1.19 8.92 -7.60
N HIS A 43 -1.54 8.50 -6.37
CA HIS A 43 -1.84 7.11 -6.03
C HIS A 43 -2.89 6.52 -6.98
N ASN A 44 -2.60 5.32 -7.49
CA ASN A 44 -3.55 4.51 -8.22
C ASN A 44 -4.43 3.68 -7.26
N PHE A 45 -5.34 2.87 -7.81
CA PHE A 45 -6.25 2.03 -7.02
C PHE A 45 -5.50 1.05 -6.10
N GLY A 46 -4.43 0.42 -6.59
CA GLY A 46 -3.60 -0.50 -5.80
C GLY A 46 -2.82 0.20 -4.69
N ASP A 47 -2.25 1.37 -4.97
CA ASP A 47 -1.46 2.15 -3.99
C ASP A 47 -2.30 2.52 -2.76
N CYS A 48 -3.60 2.73 -2.96
CA CYS A 48 -4.53 3.06 -1.88
C CYS A 48 -4.63 1.95 -0.84
N PHE A 49 -4.61 0.67 -1.24
CA PHE A 49 -4.63 -0.45 -0.30
C PHE A 49 -3.30 -0.60 0.44
N SER A 50 -2.18 -0.39 -0.24
CA SER A 50 -0.85 -0.40 0.39
C SER A 50 -0.76 0.69 1.46
N TYR A 51 -1.19 1.92 1.14
CA TYR A 51 -1.24 3.02 2.10
C TYR A 51 -2.22 2.75 3.24
N ALA A 52 -3.43 2.31 2.92
CA ALA A 52 -4.50 2.07 3.89
C ALA A 52 -4.17 0.94 4.88
N LEU A 53 -3.38 -0.05 4.47
CA LEU A 53 -2.91 -1.09 5.37
C LEU A 53 -1.76 -0.59 6.24
N ALA A 54 -0.79 0.13 5.66
CA ALA A 54 0.40 0.57 6.39
C ALA A 54 0.09 1.66 7.43
N LYS A 55 -0.72 2.67 7.07
CA LYS A 55 -0.89 3.88 7.87
C LYS A 55 -1.51 3.63 9.26
N PRO A 56 -2.62 2.88 9.41
CA PRO A 56 -3.22 2.63 10.73
C PRO A 56 -2.35 1.75 11.63
N LEU A 57 -1.46 0.94 11.04
CA LEU A 57 -0.53 0.07 11.77
C LEU A 57 0.76 0.79 12.18
N ASP A 58 0.93 2.06 11.77
CA ASP A 58 2.21 2.78 11.82
C ASP A 58 3.39 1.96 11.26
N ALA A 59 3.08 1.11 10.27
CA ALA A 59 4.04 0.20 9.68
C ALA A 59 4.79 0.92 8.54
N PRO A 60 6.12 0.75 8.43
CA PRO A 60 6.85 1.32 7.31
C PRO A 60 6.49 0.58 6.02
N LEU A 61 6.30 1.33 4.94
CA LEU A 61 5.91 0.82 3.63
C LEU A 61 7.15 0.64 2.73
N LEU A 62 7.36 -0.58 2.26
CA LEU A 62 8.38 -0.89 1.26
C LEU A 62 7.82 -0.62 -0.13
N PHE A 63 8.41 0.30 -0.86
CA PHE A 63 8.03 0.62 -2.24
C PHE A 63 9.26 0.96 -3.07
N LYS A 64 9.08 0.99 -4.39
CA LYS A 64 10.09 1.45 -5.35
C LYS A 64 9.58 2.68 -6.09
N GLY A 65 10.48 3.61 -6.38
CA GLY A 65 10.15 4.88 -7.03
C GLY A 65 9.65 5.92 -6.03
N SER A 66 8.98 6.97 -6.51
CA SER A 66 8.57 8.12 -5.69
C SER A 66 7.08 8.12 -5.30
N GLY A 67 6.35 7.03 -5.56
CA GLY A 67 4.89 6.99 -5.46
C GLY A 67 4.34 7.41 -4.09
N PHE A 68 4.97 6.97 -3.01
CA PHE A 68 4.56 7.28 -1.64
C PHE A 68 5.38 8.41 -0.99
N SER A 69 6.46 8.88 -1.64
CA SER A 69 7.37 9.89 -1.08
C SER A 69 6.71 11.27 -0.89
N GLN A 70 5.58 11.50 -1.54
CA GLN A 70 4.78 12.73 -1.41
C GLN A 70 3.56 12.52 -0.50
N THR A 71 3.62 11.54 0.39
CA THR A 71 2.57 11.26 1.39
C THR A 71 3.17 11.29 2.79
N ASP A 72 2.33 11.06 3.80
CA ASP A 72 2.74 10.89 5.19
C ASP A 72 2.98 9.41 5.58
N ALA A 73 3.17 8.53 4.59
CA ALA A 73 3.59 7.15 4.82
C ALA A 73 5.08 7.10 5.21
N VAL A 74 5.43 6.23 6.15
CA VAL A 74 6.81 6.02 6.58
C VAL A 74 7.49 5.07 5.58
N PRO A 75 8.56 5.46 4.87
CA PRO A 75 9.27 4.55 3.98
C PRO A 75 10.15 3.57 4.77
N VAL A 76 10.28 2.33 4.29
CA VAL A 76 11.24 1.36 4.86
C VAL A 76 12.69 1.76 4.57
N LEU A 77 12.96 2.29 3.38
CA LEU A 77 14.29 2.68 2.91
C LEU A 77 14.32 4.21 2.72
N ALA A 78 15.35 4.86 3.23
CA ALA A 78 15.59 6.30 3.06
C ALA A 78 16.21 6.60 1.69
#